data_AF-A0A948M6B6-F1
#
_entry.id   AF-A0A948M6B6-F1
#
_cell.length_a   1.000
_cell.length_b   1.000
_cell.length_c   1.000
_cell.angle_alpha   90.00
_cell.angle_beta   90.00
_cell.angle_gamma   90.00
#
_symmetry.space_group_name_H-M   'P 1'
#
loop_
_entity.id
_entity.type
_entity.pdbx_description
1 polymer ?
#
loop_
_entity_poly.entity_id
_entity_poly.type
_entity_poly.pdbx_seq_one_letter_code
_entity_poly.pdbx_strand_id
1 'polypeptide(L)'
;MSNLNHRSHPGMAAVLSFIFNGLGQLYNGEISKGLFIIFLSSISMFILVLGSVFLGAWMMGKILLNRQFIIGLTLFSSGILLICALGIYSIIDAYKKAAHK
;
A
#
# COMPACT_ATOMS: atom_id res chain seq x y z
N MET A 1 -36.69 9.69 -4.69
CA MET A 1 -35.25 9.36 -4.80
C MET A 1 -34.51 10.57 -5.35
N SER A 2 -33.83 11.35 -4.51
CA SER A 2 -32.95 12.43 -4.98
C SER A 2 -31.70 11.83 -5.62
N ASN A 3 -31.53 12.05 -6.93
CA ASN A 3 -30.28 11.83 -7.64
C ASN A 3 -29.19 12.73 -7.02
N LEU A 4 -28.46 12.20 -6.03
CA LEU A 4 -27.21 12.81 -5.59
C LEU A 4 -26.18 12.48 -6.67
N ASN A 5 -26.00 13.41 -7.61
CA ASN A 5 -24.85 13.44 -8.52
C ASN A 5 -23.58 13.51 -7.66
N HIS A 6 -23.07 12.35 -7.24
CA HIS A 6 -21.80 12.25 -6.55
C HIS A 6 -20.71 12.51 -7.58
N ARG A 7 -20.44 13.80 -7.86
CA ARG A 7 -19.22 14.20 -8.57
C ARG A 7 -18.05 13.87 -7.65
N SER A 8 -17.50 12.67 -7.81
CA SER A 8 -16.27 12.27 -7.14
C SER A 8 -15.17 13.21 -7.59
N HIS A 9 -14.59 13.97 -6.66
CA HIS A 9 -13.54 14.94 -6.99
C HIS A 9 -12.22 14.18 -7.18
N PRO A 10 -11.61 14.20 -8.37
CA PRO A 10 -10.42 13.39 -8.65
C PRO A 10 -9.22 13.72 -7.78
N GLY A 11 -9.07 14.99 -7.38
CA GLY A 11 -8.07 15.39 -6.39
C GLY A 11 -8.31 14.77 -5.01
N MET A 12 -9.56 14.72 -4.55
CA MET A 12 -9.90 14.12 -3.25
C MET A 12 -9.68 12.61 -3.26
N ALA A 13 -10.03 11.92 -4.35
CA ALA A 13 -9.78 10.49 -4.50
C ALA A 13 -8.28 10.16 -4.48
N ALA A 14 -7.45 10.97 -5.15
CA ALA A 14 -6.00 10.81 -5.16
C ALA A 14 -5.39 11.04 -3.77
N VAL A 15 -5.81 12.08 -3.06
CA VAL A 15 -5.35 12.37 -1.69
C VAL A 15 -5.77 11.26 -0.72
N LEU A 16 -6.99 10.73 -0.85
CA LEU A 16 -7.43 9.60 -0.03
C LEU A 16 -6.58 8.35 -0.27
N SER A 17 -6.29 8.01 -1.54
CA SER A 17 -5.39 6.90 -1.87
C SER A 17 -3.95 7.14 -1.41
N PHE A 18 -3.49 8.40 -1.34
CA PHE A 18 -2.18 8.74 -0.81
C PHE A 18 -2.10 8.56 0.71
N ILE A 19 -3.13 8.96 1.45
CA ILE A 19 -3.19 8.80 2.91
C ILE A 19 -3.29 7.31 3.27
N PHE A 20 -4.09 6.55 2.52
CA PHE A 20 -4.22 5.13 2.73
C PHE A 20 -4.55 4.41 1.41
N ASN A 21 -3.66 3.50 1.02
CA ASN A 21 -3.81 2.74 -0.21
C ASN A 21 -5.18 2.06 -0.28
N GLY A 22 -5.93 2.33 -1.33
CA GLY A 22 -7.27 1.76 -1.58
C GLY A 22 -8.45 2.61 -1.09
N LEU A 23 -8.25 3.66 -0.28
CA LEU A 23 -9.36 4.55 0.13
C LEU A 23 -9.93 5.38 -1.02
N GLY A 24 -9.11 5.83 -1.98
CA GLY A 24 -9.60 6.56 -3.14
C GLY A 24 -10.50 5.70 -4.04
N GLN A 25 -10.26 4.38 -4.09
CA GLN A 25 -11.14 3.44 -4.78
C GLN A 25 -12.47 3.24 -4.03
N LEU A 26 -12.44 3.17 -2.69
CA LEU A 26 -13.65 3.16 -1.87
C LEU A 26 -14.48 4.43 -2.08
N TYR A 27 -13.83 5.60 -2.14
CA TYR A 27 -14.48 6.88 -2.41
C TYR A 27 -15.16 6.91 -3.79
N ASN A 28 -14.54 6.30 -4.80
CA ASN A 28 -15.11 6.17 -6.13
C ASN A 28 -16.26 5.13 -6.21
N GLY A 29 -16.59 4.44 -5.12
CA GLY A 29 -17.61 3.40 -5.03
C GLY A 29 -17.14 2.01 -5.45
N GLU A 30 -15.84 1.81 -5.71
CA GLU A 30 -15.26 0.52 -6.06
C GLU A 30 -14.75 -0.23 -4.82
N ILE A 31 -15.70 -0.73 -4.02
CA ILE A 31 -15.41 -1.40 -2.74
C ILE A 31 -14.51 -2.63 -2.93
N SER A 32 -14.78 -3.47 -3.93
CA SER A 32 -14.01 -4.70 -4.18
C SER A 32 -12.53 -4.42 -4.49
N LYS A 33 -12.27 -3.44 -5.37
CA LYS A 33 -10.89 -3.06 -5.72
C LYS A 33 -10.19 -2.37 -4.54
N GLY A 34 -10.88 -1.47 -3.85
CA GLY A 34 -10.34 -0.80 -2.67
C GLY A 34 -9.92 -1.80 -1.60
N LEU A 35 -10.78 -2.77 -1.27
CA LEU A 35 -10.42 -3.85 -0.32
C LEU A 35 -9.22 -4.67 -0.81
N PHE A 36 -9.16 -4.99 -2.10
CA PHE A 36 -8.04 -5.74 -2.66
C PHE A 36 -6.71 -4.97 -2.54
N ILE A 37 -6.71 -3.66 -2.83
CA ILE A 37 -5.51 -2.83 -2.67
C ILE A 37 -5.13 -2.71 -1.19
N ILE A 38 -6.09 -2.53 -0.28
CA ILE A 38 -5.85 -2.47 1.17
C ILE A 38 -5.21 -3.79 1.63
N PHE A 39 -5.74 -4.94 1.20
CA PHE A 39 -5.22 -6.25 1.54
C PHE A 39 -3.78 -6.44 1.03
N LEU A 40 -3.51 -6.09 -0.22
CA LEU A 40 -2.17 -6.23 -0.81
C LEU A 40 -1.15 -5.27 -0.18
N SER A 41 -1.58 -4.05 0.16
CA SER A 41 -0.78 -3.09 0.92
C SER A 41 -0.47 -3.61 2.33
N SER A 42 -1.42 -4.30 2.97
CA SER A 42 -1.26 -4.91 4.29
C SER A 42 -0.24 -6.05 4.26
N ILE A 43 -0.28 -6.91 3.24
CA ILE A 43 0.74 -7.95 3.01
C ILE A 43 2.12 -7.32 2.80
N SER A 44 2.21 -6.28 1.98
CA SER A 44 3.49 -5.61 1.69
C SER A 44 4.09 -4.99 2.95
N MET A 45 3.23 -4.41 3.81
CA MET A 45 3.63 -3.88 5.11
C MET A 45 4.09 -4.98 6.07
N PHE A 46 3.41 -6.13 6.06
CA PHE A 46 3.83 -7.29 6.86
C PHE A 46 5.21 -7.81 6.44
N ILE A 47 5.49 -7.89 5.14
CA ILE A 47 6.81 -8.26 4.60
C ILE A 47 7.89 -7.28 5.06
N LEU A 48 7.61 -5.97 5.00
CA LEU A 48 8.54 -4.94 5.45
C LEU A 48 8.83 -5.05 6.95
N VAL A 49 7.80 -5.24 7.78
CA VAL A 49 7.95 -5.40 9.23
C VAL A 49 8.75 -6.66 9.54
N LEU A 50 8.47 -7.79 8.89
CA LEU A 50 9.27 -9.01 9.05
C LEU A 50 10.73 -8.76 8.68
N GLY A 51 11.01 -8.17 7.53
CA GLY A 51 12.38 -7.82 7.12
C GLY A 51 13.08 -6.94 8.16
N SER A 52 12.38 -5.96 8.71
CA SER A 52 12.88 -5.07 9.77
C SER A 52 13.19 -5.83 11.06
N VAL A 53 12.33 -6.77 11.48
CA VAL A 53 12.54 -7.60 12.67
C VAL A 53 13.75 -8.50 12.50
N PHE A 54 13.93 -9.14 11.33
CA PHE A 54 15.12 -9.96 11.05
C PHE A 54 16.40 -9.13 11.06
N LEU A 55 16.39 -7.93 10.47
CA LEU A 55 17.53 -7.00 10.51
C LEU A 55 17.83 -6.53 11.94
N GLY A 56 16.80 -6.17 12.72
CA GLY A 56 16.96 -5.74 14.11
C GLY A 56 17.44 -6.85 15.04
N ALA A 57 16.98 -8.08 14.83
CA ALA A 57 17.43 -9.26 15.58
C ALA A 57 18.91 -9.58 15.32
N TRP A 58 19.38 -9.39 14.09
CA TRP A 58 20.79 -9.46 13.74
C TRP A 58 21.60 -8.35 14.43
N MET A 59 21.11 -7.09 14.41
CA MET A 59 21.78 -5.94 15.04
C MET A 59 21.94 -6.11 16.56
N MET A 60 20.97 -6.75 17.23
CA MET A 60 21.04 -7.07 18.67
C MET A 60 21.97 -8.24 19.00
N GLY A 61 22.67 -8.83 18.02
CA GLY A 61 23.62 -9.93 18.24
C GLY A 61 22.97 -11.24 18.70
N LYS A 62 21.63 -11.33 18.68
CA LYS A 62 20.90 -12.55 19.07
C LYS A 62 21.06 -13.68 18.03
N ILE A 63 21.46 -13.34 16.81
CA ILE A 63 21.59 -14.25 15.66
C ILE A 63 22.89 -13.91 14.91
N LEU A 64 23.85 -14.84 14.92
CA LEU A 64 25.20 -14.69 14.31
C LEU A 64 25.28 -15.14 12.83
N LEU A 65 24.18 -15.60 12.23
CA LEU A 65 24.20 -16.22 10.91
C LEU A 65 24.10 -15.16 9.79
N ASN A 66 25.16 -15.01 8.99
CA ASN A 66 25.23 -14.05 7.87
C ASN A 66 24.08 -14.19 6.84
N ARG A 67 23.49 -15.40 6.71
CA ARG A 67 22.32 -15.62 5.84
C ARG A 67 21.09 -14.83 6.27
N GLN A 68 20.86 -14.63 7.57
CA GLN A 68 19.65 -13.92 8.03
C GLN A 68 19.72 -12.42 7.75
N PHE A 69 20.92 -11.84 7.76
CA PHE A 69 21.13 -10.45 7.37
C PHE A 69 20.73 -10.22 5.90
N ILE A 70 21.18 -11.10 5.00
CA ILE A 70 20.85 -11.01 3.56
C ILE A 70 19.34 -11.18 3.33
N ILE A 71 18.71 -12.12 4.03
CA ILE A 71 17.26 -12.35 3.94
C ILE A 71 16.48 -11.14 4.45
N GLY A 72 16.87 -10.60 5.61
CA GLY A 72 16.24 -9.41 6.19
C GLY A 72 16.35 -8.19 5.27
N LEU A 73 17.53 -7.95 4.70
CA LEU A 73 17.77 -6.85 3.76
C LEU A 73 16.95 -6.99 2.47
N THR A 74 16.86 -8.21 1.94
CA THR A 74 16.08 -8.50 0.73
C THR A 74 14.59 -8.29 0.98
N LEU A 75 14.04 -8.81 2.10
CA LEU A 75 12.62 -8.65 2.46
C LEU A 75 12.27 -7.19 2.78
N PHE A 76 13.15 -6.47 3.45
CA PHE A 76 12.96 -5.05 3.75
C PHE A 76 12.90 -4.22 2.46
N SER A 77 13.86 -4.44 1.55
CA SER A 77 13.93 -3.72 0.28
C SER A 77 12.74 -4.05 -0.62
N SER A 78 12.36 -5.32 -0.73
CA SER A 78 11.20 -5.73 -1.52
C SER A 78 9.88 -5.21 -0.95
N GLY A 79 9.73 -5.19 0.38
CA GLY A 79 8.58 -4.60 1.05
C GLY A 79 8.41 -3.11 0.75
N ILE A 80 9.51 -2.34 0.80
CA ILE A 80 9.48 -0.90 0.44
C ILE A 80 9.09 -0.72 -1.03
N LEU A 81 9.73 -1.46 -1.94
CA LEU A 81 9.45 -1.36 -3.36
C LEU A 81 7.98 -1.67 -3.68
N LEU A 82 7.42 -2.72 -3.05
CA LEU A 82 6.02 -3.10 -3.22
C LEU A 82 5.07 -2.02 -2.69
N ILE A 83 5.31 -1.46 -1.51
CA ILE A 83 4.47 -0.40 -0.94
C ILE A 83 4.48 0.85 -1.82
N CYS A 84 5.66 1.27 -2.28
CA CYS A 84 5.79 2.43 -3.16
C CYS A 84 5.09 2.21 -4.50
N ALA A 85 5.31 1.04 -5.14
CA ALA A 85 4.68 0.70 -6.41
C ALA A 85 3.15 0.62 -6.28
N LEU A 86 2.64 -0.03 -5.24
CA LEU A 86 1.22 -0.13 -4.97
C LEU A 86 0.58 1.20 -4.62
N GLY A 87 1.29 2.07 -3.89
CA GLY A 87 0.81 3.41 -3.56
C GLY A 87 0.67 4.29 -4.80
N ILE A 88 1.71 4.33 -5.64
CA ILE A 88 1.66 5.05 -6.92
C ILE A 88 0.53 4.51 -7.80
N TYR A 89 0.42 3.19 -7.91
CA TYR A 89 -0.67 2.54 -8.66
C TYR A 89 -2.06 2.93 -8.10
N SER A 90 -2.24 2.89 -6.78
CA SER A 90 -3.50 3.22 -6.11
C SER A 90 -3.92 4.67 -6.33
N ILE A 91 -2.97 5.60 -6.31
CA ILE A 91 -3.22 7.03 -6.54
C ILE A 91 -3.64 7.27 -7.99
N ILE A 92 -2.88 6.73 -8.95
CA ILE A 92 -3.17 6.93 -10.39
C ILE A 92 -4.51 6.31 -10.76
N ASP A 93 -4.81 5.10 -10.28
CA ASP A 93 -6.07 4.41 -10.57
C ASP A 93 -7.27 5.16 -9.96
N ALA A 94 -7.15 5.62 -8.71
CA ALA A 94 -8.20 6.41 -8.07
C ALA A 94 -8.45 7.75 -8.78
N TYR A 95 -7.38 8.44 -9.22
CA TYR A 95 -7.48 9.69 -9.97
C TYR A 95 -8.15 9.48 -11.32
N LYS A 96 -7.66 8.52 -12.12
CA LYS A 96 -8.20 8.26 -13.47
C LYS A 96 -9.68 7.92 -13.42
N LYS A 97 -10.09 7.06 -12.49
CA LYS A 97 -11.51 6.70 -12.37
C LYS A 97 -12.39 7.86 -11.94
N ALA A 98 -11.95 8.65 -10.98
CA ALA A 98 -12.69 9.83 -10.55
C ALA A 98 -12.78 10.90 -11.66
N ALA A 99 -11.77 10.99 -12.54
CA ALA A 99 -11.75 11.92 -13.67
C ALA A 99 -12.63 11.46 -14.85
N HIS A 100 -12.89 10.16 -14.98
CA HIS A 100 -13.73 9.58 -16.03
C HIS A 100 -15.19 9.30 -15.60
N LYS A 101 -15.58 9.72 -14.39
CA LYS A 101 -16.92 9.51 -13.80
C LYS A 101 -17.68 10.83 -13.72
#